data_AF-A0A377LUS6-F1
#
_entry.id   AF-A0A377LUS6-F1
#
_cell.length_a   1.000
_cell.length_b   1.000
_cell.length_c   1.000
_cell.angle_alpha   90.00
_cell.angle_beta   90.00
_cell.angle_gamma   90.00
#
_symmetry.space_group_name_H-M   'P 1'
#
loop_
_entity.id
_entity.type
_entity.pdbx_description
1 polymer ?
#
loop_
_entity_poly.entity_id
_entity_poly.type
_entity_poly.pdbx_seq_one_letter_code
_entity_poly.pdbx_strand_id
1 'polypeptide(L)'
;MGDLARMSELQYGKIPELEKQLEIATQSEAKRCVCYVTKVTDAEIAEVLARWTGIPVARMMESERDKLLRMEQDLHQRVIGQDEAVEAVSNAIRRSRAGLSES
;
A
#
# COMPACT_ATOMS: atom_id res chain seq x y z
N MET A 1 -1.95 8.21 46.90
CA MET A 1 -3.37 7.87 47.13
C MET A 1 -4.34 8.61 46.20
N GLY A 2 -3.98 9.78 45.65
CA GLY A 2 -4.83 10.53 44.69
C GLY A 2 -4.96 9.92 43.29
N ASP A 3 -3.96 9.17 42.81
CA ASP A 3 -4.01 8.55 41.46
C ASP A 3 -5.01 7.39 41.36
N LEU A 4 -5.24 6.65 42.46
CA LEU A 4 -6.20 5.54 42.48
C LEU A 4 -7.64 6.02 42.32
N ALA A 5 -7.98 7.15 42.95
CA ALA A 5 -9.30 7.76 42.82
C ALA A 5 -9.56 8.25 41.39
N ARG A 6 -8.57 8.93 40.78
CA ARG A 6 -8.64 9.42 39.40
C ARG A 6 -8.69 8.26 38.39
N MET A 7 -7.95 7.18 38.63
CA MET A 7 -7.94 6.00 37.78
C MET A 7 -9.29 5.26 37.84
N SER A 8 -9.90 5.18 39.02
CA SER A 8 -11.24 4.60 39.18
C SER A 8 -12.32 5.45 38.48
N GLU A 9 -12.26 6.78 38.61
CA GLU A 9 -13.16 7.70 37.89
C GLU A 9 -13.02 7.57 36.36
N LEU A 10 -11.78 7.40 35.86
CA LEU A 10 -11.52 7.20 34.44
C LEU A 10 -12.04 5.84 33.95
N GLN A 11 -11.72 4.75 34.65
CA GLN A 11 -12.09 3.39 34.22
C GLN A 11 -13.59 3.09 34.33
N TYR A 12 -14.26 3.61 35.36
CA TYR A 12 -15.68 3.28 35.63
C TYR A 12 -16.66 4.39 35.29
N GLY A 13 -16.18 5.61 35.02
CA GLY A 13 -17.02 6.74 34.63
C GLY A 13 -16.71 7.18 33.20
N LYS A 14 -15.58 7.85 33.00
CA LYS A 14 -15.30 8.61 31.77
C LYS A 14 -15.02 7.75 30.55
N ILE A 15 -14.21 6.69 30.66
CA ILE A 15 -13.88 5.81 29.53
C ILE A 15 -15.14 5.12 28.98
N PRO A 16 -15.95 4.40 29.78
CA PRO A 16 -17.14 3.74 29.26
C PRO A 16 -18.19 4.74 28.74
N GLU A 17 -18.26 5.95 29.30
CA GLU A 17 -19.11 7.01 28.77
C GLU A 17 -18.65 7.50 27.39
N LEU A 18 -17.34 7.77 27.22
CA LEU A 18 -16.74 8.19 25.96
C LEU A 18 -16.80 7.09 24.89
N GLU A 19 -16.59 5.83 25.27
CA GLU A 19 -16.74 4.67 24.37
C GLU A 19 -18.19 4.54 23.88
N LYS A 20 -19.17 4.71 24.77
CA LYS A 20 -20.58 4.70 24.40
C LYS A 20 -20.95 5.88 23.49
N GLN A 21 -20.42 7.06 23.75
CA GLN A 21 -20.60 8.23 22.88
C GLN A 21 -19.98 8.00 21.50
N LEU A 22 -18.79 7.39 21.44
CA LEU A 22 -18.12 7.02 20.20
C LEU A 22 -18.93 5.95 19.43
N GLU A 23 -19.47 4.94 20.11
CA GLU A 23 -20.28 3.89 19.50
C GLU A 23 -21.59 4.46 18.92
N ILE A 24 -22.24 5.39 19.61
CA ILE A 24 -23.44 6.09 19.12
C ILE A 24 -23.10 6.97 17.90
N ALA A 25 -21.99 7.72 17.96
CA ALA A 25 -21.53 8.56 16.86
C ALA A 25 -21.19 7.72 15.61
N THR A 26 -20.43 6.64 15.79
CA THR A 26 -20.03 5.72 14.70
C THR A 26 -21.21 4.95 14.10
N GLN A 27 -22.20 4.52 14.90
CA GLN A 27 -23.45 3.95 14.36
C GLN A 27 -24.26 4.95 13.53
N SER A 28 -24.18 6.25 13.86
CA SER A 28 -24.83 7.32 13.09
C SER A 28 -24.06 7.64 11.80
N GLU A 29 -22.73 7.57 11.82
CA GLU A 29 -21.86 7.75 10.64
C GLU A 29 -21.98 6.57 9.66
N ALA A 30 -22.12 5.34 10.16
CA ALA A 30 -22.31 4.14 9.34
C ALA A 30 -23.57 4.20 8.45
N LYS A 31 -24.59 4.98 8.86
CA LYS A 31 -25.82 5.19 8.08
C LYS A 31 -25.76 6.40 7.14
N ARG A 32 -24.76 7.27 7.26
CA ARG A 32 -24.79 8.60 6.60
C ARG A 32 -23.66 8.86 5.62
N CYS A 33 -22.66 7.99 5.47
CA CYS A 33 -21.61 8.22 4.49
C CYS A 33 -21.04 6.91 3.91
N VAL A 34 -21.57 6.53 2.75
CA VAL A 34 -20.80 5.73 1.77
C VAL A 34 -19.77 6.62 1.03
N CYS A 35 -19.71 7.93 1.35
CA CYS A 35 -18.85 8.91 0.69
C CYS A 35 -17.60 9.34 1.47
N TYR A 36 -17.30 8.76 2.63
CA TYR A 36 -16.00 8.95 3.28
C TYR A 36 -15.20 7.66 3.20
N VAL A 37 -14.23 7.65 2.30
CA VAL A 37 -13.21 6.62 2.23
C VAL A 37 -12.22 6.92 3.36
N THR A 38 -12.50 6.41 4.57
CA THR A 38 -11.59 6.52 5.73
C THR A 38 -10.39 5.58 5.62
N LYS A 39 -10.23 4.88 4.49
CA LYS A 39 -9.15 3.93 4.23
C LYS A 39 -8.45 4.33 2.96
N VAL A 40 -7.22 4.81 3.09
CA VAL A 40 -6.36 5.03 1.93
C VAL A 40 -6.17 3.68 1.23
N THR A 41 -6.67 3.57 0.01
CA THR A 41 -6.52 2.36 -0.82
C THR A 41 -5.32 2.49 -1.74
N ASP A 42 -4.75 1.36 -2.15
CA ASP A 42 -3.63 1.32 -3.11
C ASP A 42 -4.00 2.04 -4.43
N ALA A 43 -5.28 2.06 -4.78
CA ALA A 43 -5.81 2.78 -5.94
C ALA A 43 -5.66 4.30 -5.81
N GLU A 44 -5.94 4.87 -4.64
CA GLU A 44 -5.81 6.31 -4.37
C GLU A 44 -4.33 6.74 -4.37
N ILE A 45 -3.45 5.90 -3.81
CA ILE A 45 -2.00 6.16 -3.82
C ILE A 45 -1.49 6.15 -5.27
N ALA A 46 -1.93 5.18 -6.08
CA ALA A 46 -1.53 5.08 -7.47
C ALA A 46 -2.03 6.26 -8.32
N GLU A 47 -3.23 6.78 -8.06
CA GLU A 47 -3.77 7.96 -8.75
C GLU A 47 -2.91 9.21 -8.51
N VAL A 48 -2.50 9.45 -7.27
CA VAL A 48 -1.62 10.57 -6.92
C VAL A 48 -0.25 10.43 -7.59
N LEU A 49 0.34 9.23 -7.56
CA LEU A 49 1.64 8.97 -8.19
C LEU A 49 1.55 9.04 -9.71
N ALA A 50 0.46 8.61 -10.32
CA ALA A 50 0.25 8.71 -11.76
C ALA A 50 0.17 10.17 -12.22
N ARG A 51 -0.51 11.03 -11.46
CA ARG A 51 -0.58 12.47 -11.75
C ARG A 51 0.78 13.15 -11.66
N TRP A 52 1.63 12.71 -10.73
CA TRP A 52 2.96 13.31 -10.53
C TRP A 52 4.00 12.78 -11.52
N THR A 53 4.02 11.47 -11.77
CA THR A 53 5.05 10.81 -12.59
C THR A 53 4.66 10.66 -14.07
N GLY A 54 3.37 10.79 -14.39
CA GLY A 54 2.82 10.49 -15.71
C GLY A 54 2.75 8.99 -16.03
N ILE A 55 3.10 8.11 -15.08
CA ILE A 55 3.08 6.66 -15.29
C ILE A 55 1.66 6.14 -15.02
N PRO A 56 1.01 5.45 -15.98
CA PRO A 56 -0.34 4.94 -15.79
C PRO A 56 -0.45 3.99 -14.59
N VAL A 57 -1.54 4.10 -13.82
CA VAL A 57 -1.86 3.19 -12.69
C VAL A 57 -1.81 1.73 -13.12
N ALA A 58 -2.25 1.40 -14.34
CA ALA A 58 -2.17 0.05 -14.89
C ALA A 58 -0.73 -0.51 -14.94
N ARG A 59 0.26 0.35 -15.23
CA ARG A 59 1.69 -0.02 -15.21
C ARG A 59 2.22 -0.16 -13.79
N MET A 60 1.64 0.55 -12.82
CA MET A 60 2.02 0.48 -11.42
C MET A 60 1.45 -0.77 -10.74
N MET A 61 0.23 -1.16 -11.11
CA MET A 61 -0.46 -2.34 -10.59
C MET A 61 0.00 -3.66 -11.22
N GLU A 62 0.74 -3.61 -12.33
CA GLU A 62 1.37 -4.81 -12.89
C GLU A 62 2.40 -5.37 -11.91
N SER A 63 2.25 -6.67 -11.61
CA SER A 63 3.12 -7.39 -10.69
C SER A 63 4.58 -7.26 -11.11
N GLU A 64 5.46 -6.99 -10.14
CA GLU A 64 6.90 -6.95 -10.38
C GLU A 64 7.40 -8.26 -11.01
N ARG A 65 6.78 -9.39 -10.66
CA ARG A 65 7.05 -10.69 -11.27
C ARG A 65 6.75 -10.71 -12.76
N ASP A 66 5.63 -10.14 -13.18
CA ASP A 66 5.23 -10.11 -14.60
C ASP A 66 6.15 -9.21 -15.41
N LYS A 67 6.58 -8.08 -14.83
CA LYS A 67 7.61 -7.21 -15.42
C LYS A 67 8.94 -7.93 -15.60
N LEU A 68 9.37 -8.70 -14.61
CA LEU A 68 10.62 -9.47 -14.71
C LEU A 68 10.55 -10.58 -15.76
N LEU A 69 9.38 -11.19 -15.97
CA LEU A 69 9.18 -12.19 -17.03
C LEU A 69 9.27 -11.57 -18.43
N ARG A 70 8.78 -10.33 -18.61
CA ARG A 70 8.76 -9.63 -19.89
C ARG A 70 9.99 -8.77 -20.17
N MET A 71 10.79 -8.48 -19.15
CA MET A 71 11.96 -7.58 -19.21
C MET A 71 12.91 -7.89 -20.37
N GLU A 72 13.22 -9.16 -20.59
CA GLU A 72 14.16 -9.59 -21.63
C GLU A 72 13.63 -9.30 -23.04
N GLN A 73 12.34 -9.60 -23.27
CA GLN A 73 11.64 -9.30 -24.52
C GLN A 73 11.55 -7.78 -24.77
N ASP A 74 11.26 -7.00 -23.73
CA ASP A 74 11.17 -5.54 -23.83
C ASP A 74 12.53 -4.89 -24.13
N LEU A 75 13.61 -5.46 -23.60
CA LEU A 75 14.98 -5.00 -23.87
C LEU A 75 15.42 -5.34 -25.30
N HIS A 76 15.11 -6.52 -25.82
CA HIS A 76 15.39 -6.90 -27.21
C HIS A 76 14.66 -6.01 -28.24
N GLN A 77 13.48 -5.50 -27.91
CA GLN A 77 12.79 -4.53 -28.78
C GLN A 77 13.55 -3.20 -28.93
N ARG A 78 14.40 -2.87 -27.96
CA ARG A 78 15.13 -1.58 -27.90
C ARG A 78 16.61 -1.71 -28.21
N VAL A 79 17.17 -2.90 -28.06
CA VAL A 79 18.60 -3.18 -28.22
C VAL A 79 18.76 -4.26 -29.28
N ILE A 80 19.37 -3.88 -30.41
CA ILE A 80 19.55 -4.77 -31.57
C ILE A 80 20.98 -5.32 -31.57
N GLY A 81 21.11 -6.64 -31.69
CA GLY A 81 22.39 -7.33 -31.89
C GLY A 81 23.26 -7.50 -30.64
N GLN A 82 22.66 -7.47 -29.45
CA GLN A 82 23.35 -7.65 -28.15
C GLN A 82 22.59 -8.66 -27.26
N ASP A 83 22.28 -9.83 -27.81
CA ASP A 83 21.41 -10.81 -27.14
C ASP A 83 22.03 -11.31 -25.83
N GLU A 84 23.33 -11.64 -25.84
CA GLU A 84 24.08 -12.11 -24.67
C GLU A 84 24.13 -11.05 -23.54
N ALA A 85 24.26 -9.77 -23.89
CA ALA A 85 24.29 -8.69 -22.90
C ALA A 85 22.91 -8.49 -22.24
N VAL A 86 21.83 -8.57 -23.03
CA VAL A 86 20.47 -8.44 -22.52
C VAL A 86 20.11 -9.63 -21.61
N GLU A 87 20.53 -10.85 -21.97
CA GLU A 87 20.33 -12.04 -21.15
C GLU A 87 21.10 -11.94 -19.83
N ALA A 88 22.38 -11.53 -19.88
CA ALA A 88 23.21 -11.37 -18.70
C ALA A 88 22.62 -10.35 -17.70
N VAL A 89 22.15 -9.20 -18.20
CA VAL A 89 21.52 -8.16 -17.37
C VAL A 89 20.19 -8.64 -16.79
N SER A 90 19.34 -9.26 -17.60
CA SER A 90 18.05 -9.81 -17.14
C SER A 90 18.24 -10.87 -16.06
N ASN A 91 19.23 -11.76 -16.22
CA ASN A 91 19.61 -12.75 -15.21
C ASN A 91 20.20 -12.14 -13.94
N ALA A 92 20.97 -11.07 -14.03
CA ALA A 92 21.47 -10.36 -12.86
C ALA A 92 20.34 -9.69 -12.06
N ILE A 93 19.39 -9.03 -12.74
CA ILE A 93 18.25 -8.38 -12.08
C ILE A 93 17.30 -9.42 -11.45
N ARG A 94 16.98 -10.51 -12.16
CA ARG A 94 16.18 -11.62 -11.61
C ARG A 94 16.80 -12.20 -10.33
N ARG A 95 18.12 -12.42 -10.32
CA ARG A 95 18.86 -12.89 -9.14
C ARG A 95 18.86 -11.87 -8.00
N SER A 96 19.07 -10.59 -8.29
CA SER A 96 19.04 -9.54 -7.27
C SER A 96 17.67 -9.45 -6.59
N ARG A 97 16.58 -9.55 -7.36
CA ARG A 97 15.22 -9.55 -6.81
C ARG A 97 14.89 -10.82 -6.04
N ALA A 98 15.29 -11.99 -6.54
CA ALA A 98 15.11 -13.26 -5.83
C ALA A 98 15.90 -13.32 -4.52
N GLY A 99 17.12 -12.78 -4.48
CA GLY A 99 17.95 -12.73 -3.27
C GLY A 99 17.45 -11.73 -2.23
N LEU A 100 16.78 -10.63 -2.65
CA LEU A 100 16.07 -9.73 -1.73
C LEU A 100 14.81 -10.39 -1.13
N SER A 101 14.20 -11.34 -1.84
CA SER A 101 13.04 -12.10 -1.34
C SER A 101 13.40 -13.20 -0.32
N GLU A 102 14.69 -13.52 -0.14
CA GLU A 102 15.19 -14.46 0.88
C GLU A 102 15.57 -13.77 2.21
N SER A 103 15.23 -12.49 2.39
CA SER A 103 15.50 -11.70 3.61
C SER A 103 14.24 -11.25 4.34
#